data_AF-A0A2V8ZH74-F1
#
_entry.id   AF-A0A2V8ZH74-F1
#
_cell.length_a   1.000
_cell.length_b   1.000
_cell.length_c   1.000
_cell.angle_alpha   90.00
_cell.angle_beta   90.00
_cell.angle_gamma   90.00
#
_symmetry.space_group_name_H-M   'P 1'
#
loop_
_entity.id
_entity.type
_entity.pdbx_description
1 polymer ?
#
loop_
_entity_poly.entity_id
_entity_poly.type
_entity_poly.pdbx_seq_one_letter_code
_entity_poly.pdbx_strand_id
1 'polypeptide(L)' 'MQYLPGLTVQCINPSCKARGHWLRVDATGPVANDGRCPSCGDFLRNVPPPLGPHFRMRPRSLAARPPLRPRPR' A
#
# COMPACT_ATOMS: atom_id res chain seq x y z
N MET A 1 -3.54 19.84 8.97
CA MET A 1 -3.88 18.80 7.98
C MET A 1 -4.26 17.54 8.73
N GLN A 2 -5.46 17.01 8.53
CA GLN A 2 -5.93 15.82 9.25
C GLN A 2 -5.73 14.59 8.35
N TYR A 3 -4.84 13.67 8.74
CA TYR A 3 -4.60 12.45 7.99
C TYR A 3 -5.62 11.39 8.40
N LEU A 4 -6.26 10.77 7.42
CA LEU A 4 -7.15 9.64 7.64
C LEU A 4 -6.34 8.42 8.13
N PRO A 5 -6.85 7.64 9.09
CA PRO A 5 -6.21 6.41 9.54
C PRO A 5 -6.08 5.44 8.36
N GLY A 6 -4.92 4.78 8.27
CA GLY A 6 -4.60 3.87 7.15
C GLY A 6 -3.91 4.53 5.95
N LEU A 7 -3.75 5.85 5.95
CA LEU A 7 -2.87 6.52 5.00
C LEU A 7 -1.39 6.22 5.31
N THR A 8 -0.62 6.14 4.24
CA THR A 8 0.84 6.12 4.32
C THR A 8 1.39 7.52 4.10
N VAL A 9 2.32 7.91 4.96
CA VAL A 9 2.94 9.23 4.93
C VAL A 9 4.47 9.12 4.92
N GLN A 10 5.12 10.14 4.37
CA GLN A 10 6.59 10.20 4.25
C GLN A 10 7.09 11.59 4.67
N CYS A 11 8.25 11.67 5.30
CA CYS A 11 8.87 12.96 5.64
C CYS A 11 9.28 13.75 4.40
N ILE A 12 9.00 15.06 4.41
CA ILE A 12 9.38 15.97 3.31
C ILE A 12 10.84 16.44 3.41
N ASN A 13 11.45 16.41 4.61
CA ASN A 13 12.78 16.94 4.82
C ASN A 13 13.84 16.08 4.12
N PRO A 14 14.62 16.66 3.19
CA PRO A 14 15.62 15.95 2.42
C PRO A 14 16.76 15.33 3.24
N SER A 15 17.09 15.92 4.38
CA SER A 15 18.18 15.50 5.27
C SER A 15 17.71 14.56 6.38
N CYS A 16 16.40 14.25 6.45
CA CYS A 16 15.88 13.36 7.47
C CYS A 16 16.23 11.90 7.14
N LYS A 17 16.79 11.18 8.12
CA LYS A 17 17.08 9.74 8.02
C LYS A 17 15.83 8.90 7.73
N ALA A 18 14.64 9.39 8.10
CA ALA A 18 13.36 8.73 7.85
C ALA A 18 12.78 9.01 6.44
N ARG A 19 13.41 9.87 5.63
CA ARG A 19 12.99 10.09 4.24
C ARG A 19 13.19 8.81 3.44
N GLY A 20 12.25 8.48 2.55
CA GLY A 20 12.25 7.20 1.84
C GLY A 20 11.48 6.10 2.57
N HIS A 21 11.33 6.21 3.89
CA HIS A 21 10.57 5.25 4.69
C HIS A 21 9.09 5.62 4.75
N TRP A 22 8.25 4.59 4.79
CA TRP A 22 6.79 4.71 4.83
C TRP A 22 6.36 4.60 6.29
N LEU A 23 5.66 5.62 6.77
CA LEU A 23 5.05 5.62 8.09
C LEU A 23 3.55 5.41 7.90
N ARG A 24 2.95 4.53 8.70
CA ARG A 24 1.50 4.38 8.74
C ARG A 24 0.94 5.36 9.76
N VAL A 25 -0.15 6.01 9.41
CA VAL A 25 -0.94 6.76 10.39
C VAL A 25 -1.76 5.75 11.17
N ASP A 26 -1.31 5.43 12.39
CA ASP A 26 -2.00 4.47 13.27
C ASP A 26 -3.39 4.98 13.66
N ALA A 27 -4.36 4.07 13.70
CA ALA A 27 -5.76 4.37 14.01
C ALA A 27 -6.05 4.58 15.51
N THR A 28 -5.07 4.31 16.38
CA THR A 28 -5.28 4.13 17.83
C THR A 28 -4.82 5.30 18.70
N GLY A 29 -4.53 6.46 18.11
CA GLY A 29 -4.25 7.67 18.88
C GLY A 29 -4.48 8.93 18.07
N PRO A 30 -4.74 10.08 18.72
CA PRO A 30 -4.64 11.36 18.02
C PRO A 30 -3.28 11.35 17.34
N VAL A 31 -3.21 11.72 16.06
CA VAL A 31 -1.97 11.87 15.29
C VAL A 31 -0.99 12.61 16.20
N ALA A 32 -0.12 11.90 16.93
CA ALA A 32 0.46 12.41 18.18
C ALA A 32 1.51 13.51 17.94
N ASN A 33 1.59 13.97 16.71
CA ASN A 33 2.52 14.96 16.21
C ASN A 33 1.91 15.78 15.05
N ASP A 34 0.59 15.97 14.93
CA ASP A 34 -0.01 16.89 13.94
C ASP A 34 0.44 16.72 12.46
N GLY A 35 0.89 15.51 12.08
CA GLY A 35 1.51 15.28 10.78
C GLY A 35 2.98 15.65 10.70
N ARG A 36 3.71 15.63 11.81
CA ARG A 36 5.15 15.84 11.90
C ARG A 36 5.90 14.52 12.06
N CYS A 37 7.09 14.48 11.50
CA CYS A 37 7.97 13.33 11.54
C CYS A 37 8.52 13.15 12.96
N PRO A 38 8.44 11.93 13.55
CA PRO A 38 8.97 11.67 14.89
C PRO A 38 10.51 11.80 14.98
N SER A 39 11.21 11.77 13.84
CA SER A 39 12.67 11.84 13.79
C SER A 39 13.22 13.27 13.66
N CYS A 40 12.53 14.16 12.96
CA CYS A 40 13.03 15.52 12.68
C CYS A 40 12.02 16.65 12.98
N GLY A 41 10.77 16.32 13.29
CA GLY A 41 9.72 17.31 13.56
C GLY A 41 9.15 18.01 12.32
N ASP A 42 9.67 17.75 11.12
CA ASP A 42 9.14 18.32 9.87
C ASP A 42 7.83 17.70 9.42
N PHE A 43 7.13 18.41 8.54
CA PHE A 43 5.87 17.94 7.97
C PHE A 43 6.02 16.64 7.16
N LEU A 44 5.00 15.79 7.31
CA LEU A 44 4.81 14.57 6.56
C LEU A 44 3.92 14.86 5.34
N ARG A 45 4.18 14.17 4.24
CA ARG A 45 3.37 14.22 3.02
C ARG A 45 2.66 12.89 2.84
N ASN A 46 1.39 12.95 2.44
CA ASN A 46 0.64 11.76 2.05
C ASN A 46 1.25 11.19 0.75
N VAL A 47 1.59 9.91 0.78
CA VAL A 47 2.07 9.17 -0.39
C VAL A 47 1.15 7.97 -0.56
N PRO A 48 0.52 7.78 -1.74
CA PRO A 48 -0.34 6.62 -1.95
C PRO A 48 0.46 5.34 -1.73
N PRO A 49 -0.07 4.35 -1.00
CA PRO A 49 0.63 3.08 -0.77
C PRO A 49 1.05 2.49 -2.12
N PRO A 50 2.17 1.75 -2.17
CA PRO A 50 2.54 1.06 -3.39
C PRO A 50 1.34 0.22 -3.81
N LEU A 51 0.80 0.53 -4.99
CA LEU A 51 -0.26 -0.26 -5.61
C LEU A 51 0.25 -1.71 -5.58
N GLY A 52 -0.43 -2.57 -4.81
CA GLY A 52 -0.01 -3.96 -4.63
C GLY A 52 0.24 -4.61 -5.99
N PRO A 53 1.02 -5.71 -6.05
CA PRO A 53 1.40 -6.33 -7.32
C PRO A 53 0.16 -6.40 -8.19
N HIS A 54 0.15 -5.63 -9.28
CA HIS A 54 -0.98 -5.63 -10.20
C HIS A 54 -1.05 -7.06 -10.69
N PHE A 55 -1.98 -7.85 -10.12
CA PHE A 55 -2.34 -9.13 -10.66
C PHE A 55 -2.88 -8.77 -12.03
N ARG A 56 -2.02 -8.86 -13.04
CA ARG A 56 -2.43 -8.87 -14.43
C ARG A 56 -3.27 -10.12 -14.55
N MET A 57 -4.55 -10.02 -14.20
CA MET A 57 -5.56 -11.02 -14.50
C MET A 57 -5.66 -11.00 -16.01
N ARG A 58 -4.71 -11.66 -16.67
CA ARG A 58 -4.84 -12.02 -18.06
C ARG A 58 -6.06 -12.92 -18.09
N PRO A 59 -7.11 -12.59 -18.84
CA PRO A 59 -8.26 -13.46 -19.00
C PRO A 59 -7.73 -14.85 -19.39
N ARG A 60 -7.99 -15.87 -18.58
CA ARG A 60 -7.73 -17.24 -19.02
C ARG A 60 -8.74 -17.51 -20.12
N SER A 61 -8.26 -17.89 -21.30
CA SER A 61 -9.13 -18.32 -22.39
C SER A 61 -10.08 -19.39 -21.86
N LEU A 62 -11.39 -19.23 -22.09
CA LEU A 62 -12.40 -20.25 -21.84
C LEU A 62 -12.18 -21.38 -22.85
N ALA A 63 -11.13 -22.17 -22.66
CA ALA A 63 -10.90 -23.36 -23.45
C ALA A 63 -12.07 -24.32 -23.22
N ALA A 64 -12.65 -24.82 -24.32
CA ALA A 64 -13.70 -25.83 -24.26
C ALA A 64 -13.20 -27.04 -23.44
N ARG A 65 -14.07 -27.59 -22.61
CA ARG A 65 -13.76 -28.77 -21.79
C ARG A 65 -13.32 -29.91 -22.73
N PRO A 66 -12.16 -30.56 -22.50
CA PRO A 66 -11.73 -31.65 -23.36
C PRO A 66 -12.79 -32.77 -23.37
N PRO A 67 -12.99 -33.44 -24.52
CA PRO A 67 -14.00 -34.49 -24.65
C PRO A 67 -13.73 -35.62 -23.64
N LEU A 68 -14.81 -36.12 -23.02
CA LEU A 68 -14.75 -37.24 -22.10
C LEU A 68 -14.20 -38.46 -22.85
N ARG A 69 -13.05 -38.98 -22.41
CA ARG A 69 -12.51 -40.24 -22.94
C ARG A 69 -13.47 -41.37 -22.58
N PRO A 70 -13.73 -42.33 -23.49
CA PRO A 70 -14.50 -43.52 -23.16
C PRO A 70 -13.82 -44.27 -22.02
N ARG A 71 -14.60 -44.63 -21.00
CA ARG A 71 -14.11 -45.49 -19.92
C ARG A 71 -14.16 -46.94 -20.43
N PRO A 72 -13.06 -47.72 -20.38
CA PRO A 72 -13.12 -49.14 -20.72
C PRO A 72 -14.01 -49.87 -19.69
N ARG A 73 -14.83 -50.80 -20.20
CA ARG A 73 -15.71 -51.67 -19.40
C ARG A 73 -14.91 -52.77 -18.74
#